data_AF-A0A8T4DEB3-F1
#
_entry.id   AF-A0A8T4DEB3-F1
#
_cell.length_a   1.000
_cell.length_b   1.000
_cell.length_c   1.000
_cell.angle_alpha   90.00
_cell.angle_beta   90.00
_cell.angle_gamma   90.00
#
_symmetry.space_group_name_H-M   'P 1'
#
loop_
_entity.id
_entity.type
_entity.pdbx_description
1 polymer ?
#
loop_
_entity_poly.entity_id
_entity_poly.type
_entity_poly.pdbx_seq_one_letter_code
_entity_poly.pdbx_strand_id
1 'polypeptide(L)'
;MPLLSNVQADANTERERIYIFKLGSLWYFKYFFEDRGIFKDLSRYYNHERFRFEFKTVEERDSVMKYLTERGFEPVPIVDGCDYGRR
;
A
#
# COMPACT_ATOMS: atom_id res chain seq x y z
N MET A 1 -39.51 -20.41 22.29
CA MET A 1 -38.93 -19.73 21.12
C MET A 1 -37.54 -19.23 21.50
N PRO A 2 -36.46 -19.71 20.87
CA PRO A 2 -35.12 -19.17 21.14
C PRO A 2 -34.80 -18.04 20.15
N LEU A 3 -34.24 -16.94 20.68
CA LEU A 3 -33.60 -15.90 19.87
C LEU A 3 -32.20 -16.40 19.49
N LEU A 4 -32.01 -16.78 18.24
CA LEU A 4 -30.68 -16.97 17.66
C LEU A 4 -30.14 -15.58 17.29
N SER A 5 -29.43 -14.95 18.21
CA SER A 5 -28.52 -13.84 17.87
C SER A 5 -27.27 -14.42 17.23
N ASN A 6 -27.35 -14.71 15.93
CA ASN A 6 -26.22 -15.11 15.12
C ASN A 6 -26.07 -14.11 13.97
N VAL A 7 -25.44 -12.98 14.26
CA VAL A 7 -24.81 -12.16 13.22
C VAL A 7 -23.34 -12.07 13.60
N GLN A 8 -22.63 -13.17 13.33
CA GLN A 8 -21.19 -13.10 13.13
C GLN A 8 -21.02 -12.22 11.90
N ALA A 9 -20.55 -10.99 12.09
CA ALA A 9 -20.20 -10.12 10.98
C ALA A 9 -18.95 -10.72 10.31
N ASP A 10 -19.16 -11.65 9.38
CA ASP A 10 -18.16 -12.01 8.37
C ASP A 10 -18.07 -10.85 7.38
N ALA A 11 -17.56 -9.70 7.86
CA ALA A 11 -17.20 -8.60 7.01
C ALA A 11 -15.89 -8.99 6.31
N ASN A 12 -16.03 -9.67 5.17
CA ASN A 12 -15.00 -9.70 4.14
C ASN A 12 -14.87 -8.27 3.58
N THR A 13 -14.38 -7.34 4.39
CA THR A 13 -14.07 -5.99 3.94
C THR A 13 -12.85 -6.13 3.06
N GLU A 14 -13.07 -6.10 1.74
CA GLU A 14 -11.98 -6.08 0.77
C GLU A 14 -11.01 -4.98 1.17
N ARG A 15 -9.77 -5.38 1.52
CA ARG A 15 -8.73 -4.43 1.91
C ARG A 15 -8.44 -3.52 0.74
N GLU A 16 -8.32 -2.23 1.02
CA GLU A 16 -8.03 -1.28 -0.04
C GLU A 16 -6.61 -1.47 -0.57
N ARG A 17 -6.49 -1.58 -1.89
CA ARG A 17 -5.24 -1.89 -2.56
C ARG A 17 -4.40 -0.65 -2.80
N ILE A 18 -3.12 -0.73 -2.45
CA ILE A 18 -2.12 0.31 -2.76
C ILE A 18 -1.07 -0.31 -3.68
N TYR A 19 -1.09 0.10 -4.95
CA TYR A 19 -0.11 -0.35 -5.93
C TYR A 19 1.21 0.41 -5.79
N ILE A 20 2.30 -0.34 -5.59
CA ILE A 20 3.65 0.19 -5.43
C ILE A 20 4.46 -0.13 -6.67
N PHE A 21 4.82 0.90 -7.43
CA PHE A 21 5.50 0.77 -8.71
C PHE A 21 7.01 0.90 -8.58
N LYS A 22 7.74 0.30 -9.52
CA LYS A 22 9.18 0.49 -9.67
C LYS A 22 9.47 1.40 -10.87
N LEU A 23 10.25 2.46 -10.66
CA LEU A 23 10.75 3.36 -11.70
C LEU A 23 12.28 3.44 -11.63
N GLY A 24 12.95 2.72 -12.53
CA GLY A 24 14.40 2.56 -12.48
C GLY A 24 14.83 1.88 -11.17
N SER A 25 15.60 2.58 -10.35
CA SER A 25 16.02 2.11 -9.01
C SER A 25 15.10 2.56 -7.88
N LEU A 26 14.07 3.36 -8.17
CA LEU A 26 13.17 3.94 -7.17
C LEU A 26 11.85 3.17 -7.09
N TRP A 27 11.31 3.01 -5.89
CA TRP A 27 9.95 2.53 -5.68
C TRP A 27 9.05 3.70 -5.29
N TYR A 28 7.78 3.68 -5.72
CA TYR A 28 6.85 4.72 -5.34
C TYR A 28 5.41 4.24 -5.34
N PHE A 29 4.55 4.92 -4.58
CA PHE A 29 3.10 4.85 -4.74
C PHE A 29 2.48 6.23 -4.59
N LYS A 30 1.31 6.40 -5.21
CA LYS A 30 0.48 7.58 -5.04
C LYS A 30 -0.79 7.15 -4.32
N TYR A 31 -1.01 7.70 -3.15
CA TYR A 31 -2.21 7.42 -2.37
C TYR A 31 -2.51 8.62 -1.46
N PHE A 32 -3.80 8.89 -1.23
CA PHE A 32 -4.26 9.94 -0.33
C PHE A 32 -4.90 9.30 0.89
N PHE A 33 -4.27 9.44 2.05
CA PHE A 33 -4.77 8.87 3.29
C PHE A 33 -5.81 9.82 3.92
N GLU A 34 -7.00 9.30 4.23
CA GLU A 34 -7.97 9.99 5.07
C GLU A 34 -7.45 10.12 6.52
N ASP A 35 -6.77 9.09 7.02
CA ASP A 35 -6.10 9.12 8.33
C ASP A 35 -4.78 9.91 8.26
N ARG A 36 -4.79 11.10 8.87
CA ARG A 36 -3.63 11.98 8.97
C ARG A 36 -2.46 11.37 9.74
N GLY A 37 -2.70 10.41 10.63
CA GLY A 37 -1.67 9.67 11.35
C GLY A 37 -0.84 8.80 10.41
N ILE A 38 -1.49 8.11 9.47
CA ILE A 38 -0.81 7.28 8.46
C ILE A 38 0.07 8.15 7.56
N PHE A 39 -0.47 9.29 7.11
CA PHE A 39 0.32 10.24 6.34
C PHE A 39 1.53 10.76 7.13
N LYS A 40 1.35 11.12 8.41
CA LYS A 40 2.42 11.66 9.26
C LYS A 40 3.53 10.64 9.47
N ASP A 41 3.19 9.38 9.75
CA ASP A 41 4.17 8.29 9.96
C ASP A 41 5.00 8.03 8.69
N LEU A 42 4.39 8.15 7.51
CA LEU A 42 5.05 7.96 6.22
C LEU A 42 5.63 9.25 5.62
N SER A 43 5.48 10.40 6.28
CA SER A 43 5.79 11.73 5.72
C SER A 43 7.25 11.88 5.28
N ARG A 44 8.19 11.17 5.92
CA ARG A 44 9.60 11.16 5.53
C ARG A 44 9.85 10.64 4.12
N TYR A 45 8.91 9.84 3.58
CA TYR A 45 8.96 9.28 2.24
C TYR A 45 8.17 10.12 1.23
N TYR A 46 7.46 11.15 1.67
CA TYR A 46 6.58 11.92 0.80
C TYR A 46 7.36 12.97 0.00
N ASN A 47 7.27 12.88 -1.33
CA ASN A 47 7.79 13.89 -2.23
C ASN A 47 6.68 14.91 -2.53
N HIS A 48 6.84 16.13 -2.00
CA HIS A 48 5.86 17.22 -2.15
C HIS A 48 5.75 17.76 -3.58
N GLU A 49 6.83 17.73 -4.36
CA GLU A 49 6.83 18.21 -5.75
C GLU A 49 6.11 17.24 -6.68
N ARG A 50 6.18 15.94 -6.37
CA ARG A 50 5.63 14.85 -7.19
C ARG A 50 4.35 14.24 -6.64
N PHE A 51 3.90 14.70 -5.47
CA PHE A 51 2.71 14.25 -4.76
C PHE A 51 2.62 12.71 -4.63
N ARG A 52 3.71 12.07 -4.21
CA ARG A 52 3.83 10.61 -4.10
C ARG A 52 4.82 10.21 -3.02
N PHE A 53 4.69 8.99 -2.50
CA PHE A 53 5.67 8.41 -1.58
C PHE A 53 6.76 7.69 -2.38
N GLU A 54 8.02 7.89 -2.00
CA GLU A 54 9.19 7.37 -2.71
C GLU A 54 10.14 6.62 -1.75
N PHE A 55 10.66 5.47 -2.19
CA PHE A 55 11.60 4.62 -1.45
C PHE A 55 12.81 4.32 -2.32
N LYS A 56 14.01 4.47 -1.76
CA LYS A 56 15.26 4.26 -2.50
C LYS A 56 15.73 2.82 -2.41
N THR A 57 15.42 2.13 -1.31
CA THR A 57 15.83 0.74 -1.09
C THR A 57 14.65 -0.21 -1.01
N VAL A 58 14.94 -1.50 -1.23
CA VAL A 58 13.98 -2.59 -1.07
C VAL A 58 13.54 -2.73 0.38
N GLU A 59 14.46 -2.52 1.33
CA GLU A 59 14.19 -2.58 2.77
C GLU A 59 13.20 -1.49 3.24
N GLU A 60 13.33 -0.27 2.71
CA GLU A 60 12.38 0.81 2.96
C GLU A 60 10.99 0.47 2.41
N ARG A 61 10.94 -0.04 1.18
CA ARG A 61 9.69 -0.52 0.57
C ARG A 61 9.03 -1.59 1.44
N ASP A 62 9.76 -2.62 1.85
CA ASP A 62 9.22 -3.74 2.63
C ASP A 62 8.73 -3.30 4.01
N SER A 63 9.45 -2.39 4.65
CA SER A 63 9.03 -1.80 5.93
C SER A 63 7.71 -1.04 5.80
N VAL A 64 7.55 -0.26 4.72
CA VAL A 64 6.32 0.50 4.47
C VAL A 64 5.16 -0.42 4.05
N MET A 65 5.42 -1.45 3.25
CA MET A 65 4.41 -2.46 2.91
C MET A 65 3.89 -3.18 4.15
N LYS A 66 4.79 -3.57 5.07
CA LYS A 66 4.38 -4.18 6.34
C LYS A 66 3.50 -3.23 7.15
N TYR A 67 3.92 -1.98 7.30
CA TYR A 67 3.16 -0.95 8.00
C TYR A 67 1.76 -0.74 7.39
N LEU A 68 1.65 -0.65 6.05
CA LEU A 68 0.36 -0.50 5.38
C LEU A 68 -0.55 -1.72 5.59
N THR A 69 0.02 -2.92 5.59
CA THR A 69 -0.71 -4.16 5.87
C THR A 69 -1.25 -4.19 7.30
N GLU A 70 -0.45 -3.74 8.28
CA GLU A 70 -0.86 -3.61 9.69
C GLU A 70 -1.96 -2.56 9.88
N ARG A 71 -2.07 -1.59 8.96
CA ARG A 71 -3.13 -0.57 8.93
C ARG A 71 -4.36 -0.96 8.10
N GLY A 72 -4.42 -2.19 7.58
CA GLY A 72 -5.59 -2.73 6.88
C GLY A 72 -5.58 -2.53 5.36
N PHE A 73 -4.49 -2.04 4.77
CA PHE A 73 -4.32 -1.97 3.32
C PHE A 73 -3.76 -3.26 2.75
N GLU A 74 -3.89 -3.42 1.43
CA GLU A 74 -3.25 -4.47 0.65
C GLU A 74 -2.20 -3.84 -0.30
N PRO A 75 -0.93 -3.72 0.13
CA PRO A 75 0.11 -3.19 -0.74
C PRO A 75 0.55 -4.23 -1.78
N VAL A 76 0.48 -3.86 -3.06
CA VAL A 76 0.79 -4.75 -4.19
C VAL A 76 1.98 -4.19 -4.97
N PRO A 77 3.16 -4.83 -4.93
CA PRO A 77 4.31 -4.37 -5.69
C PRO A 77 4.14 -4.74 -7.17
N ILE A 78 4.10 -3.74 -8.03
CA ILE A 78 4.12 -3.88 -9.48
C ILE A 78 5.54 -3.65 -9.95
N VAL A 79 6.21 -4.75 -10.24
CA VAL A 79 7.45 -4.73 -11.02
C VAL A 79 7.02 -4.81 -12.46
N ASP A 80 7.25 -3.76 -13.25
CA ASP A 80 7.24 -3.88 -14.70
C ASP A 80 8.30 -4.94 -15.06
N GLY A 81 7.83 -6.18 -15.25
CA GLY A 81 8.55 -7.16 -16.02
C GLY A 81 8.51 -6.67 -17.45
N CYS A 82 9.42 -5.78 -17.83
CA CYS A 82 9.75 -5.60 -19.24
C CYS A 82 10.40 -6.90 -19.75
N ASP A 83 9.59 -7.94 -19.91
CA ASP A 83 9.72 -8.94 -20.97
C ASP A 83 8.65 -8.65 -22.03
N TYR A 84 8.52 -7.37 -22.40
CA TYR A 84 7.89 -7.00 -23.66
C TYR A 84 9.02 -6.78 -24.67
N GLY A 85 9.47 -7.88 -25.29
CA GLY A 85 10.23 -7.85 -26.54
C GLY A 85 11.70 -8.23 -26.44
N ARG A 86 12.00 -9.52 -26.19
CA ARG A 86 13.18 -10.15 -26.80
C ARG A 86 12.69 -10.93 -28.03
N ARG A 87 12.70 -10.27 -29.19
CA ARG A 87 12.58 -10.92 -30.51
C ARG A 87 13.87 -10.66 -31.27
#